data_AF-A0A1I3UVZ3-F1
#
_entry.id   AF-A0A1I3UVZ3-F1
#
_cell.length_a   1.000
_cell.length_b   1.000
_cell.length_c   1.000
_cell.angle_alpha   90.00
_cell.angle_beta   90.00
_cell.angle_gamma   90.00
#
_symmetry.space_group_name_H-M   'P 1'
#
loop_
_entity.id
_entity.type
_entity.pdbx_description
1 polymer ?
#
loop_
_entity_poly.entity_id
_entity_poly.type
_entity_poly.pdbx_seq_one_letter_code
_entity_poly.pdbx_strand_id
1 'polypeptide(L)'
;MKAEIIGAMALSSLLTACAASSTIRTSADTAIIQSSAAPVCGGIGAAKVAQKQAAIETLKAGYDRYIIADAVASNDVSVSQLPGSYQTTGTASVYGNYGTFQSNTRYIPGPSIVSGGHHQALAVRMFKDTQPGASQAVSARDTLGPDWQKMVKAGEVRTCS
;
A
#
# COMPACT_ATOMS: atom_id res chain seq x y z
N MET A 1 8.20 -26.19 -42.24
CA MET A 1 7.86 -24.76 -42.08
C MET A 1 6.47 -24.65 -41.47
N LYS A 2 6.36 -24.50 -40.15
CA LYS A 2 5.15 -24.07 -39.43
C LYS A 2 5.64 -23.38 -38.17
N ALA A 3 5.41 -22.06 -38.11
CA ALA A 3 6.07 -21.14 -37.21
C ALA A 3 5.50 -21.23 -35.79
N GLU A 4 6.42 -21.27 -34.84
CA GLU A 4 6.26 -20.99 -33.42
C GLU A 4 5.60 -19.61 -33.22
N ILE A 5 4.43 -19.57 -32.59
CA ILE A 5 3.83 -18.34 -32.05
C ILE A 5 3.87 -18.48 -30.53
N ILE A 6 5.08 -18.32 -29.98
CA ILE A 6 5.33 -18.05 -28.56
C ILE A 6 5.63 -16.55 -28.51
N GLY A 7 4.62 -15.74 -28.23
CA GLY A 7 4.81 -14.30 -28.24
C GLY A 7 3.63 -13.54 -27.64
N ALA A 8 3.93 -12.82 -26.56
CA ALA A 8 3.14 -11.73 -25.99
C ALA A 8 1.91 -12.11 -25.12
N MET A 9 2.14 -12.83 -24.01
CA MET A 9 1.26 -12.70 -22.83
C MET A 9 2.01 -13.01 -21.52
N ALA A 10 3.08 -12.25 -21.23
CA ALA A 10 3.84 -12.42 -19.98
C ALA A 10 4.42 -11.09 -19.47
N LEU A 11 3.64 -10.01 -19.52
CA LEU A 11 4.05 -8.70 -18.99
C LEU A 11 3.04 -8.13 -17.98
N SER A 12 2.59 -8.95 -17.03
CA SER A 12 1.66 -8.51 -15.96
C SER A 12 2.09 -8.87 -14.54
N SER A 13 3.35 -9.29 -14.31
CA SER A 13 3.70 -10.02 -13.07
C SER A 13 4.71 -9.36 -12.12
N LEU A 14 5.01 -8.05 -12.20
CA LEU A 14 6.18 -7.49 -11.47
C LEU A 14 6.00 -6.14 -10.73
N LEU A 15 4.78 -5.67 -10.45
CA LEU A 15 4.57 -4.47 -9.61
C LEU A 15 3.84 -4.74 -8.27
N THR A 16 4.11 -5.87 -7.61
CA THR A 16 3.51 -6.18 -6.30
C THR A 16 4.19 -5.50 -5.10
N ALA A 17 5.22 -4.68 -5.31
CA ALA A 17 5.83 -3.88 -4.24
C ALA A 17 5.02 -2.58 -3.99
N CYS A 18 3.81 -2.72 -3.45
CA CYS A 18 2.95 -1.59 -3.09
C CYS A 18 3.20 -1.06 -1.68
N ALA A 19 4.07 -1.70 -0.89
CA ALA A 19 4.45 -1.24 0.42
C ALA A 19 5.98 -1.26 0.59
N ALA A 20 6.45 -0.45 1.52
CA ALA A 20 7.82 -0.43 1.99
C ALA A 20 7.81 -0.37 3.52
N SER A 21 8.80 -1.00 4.13
CA SER A 21 9.02 -0.94 5.57
C SER A 21 10.49 -0.67 5.88
N SER A 22 10.74 0.02 6.99
CA SER A 22 12.08 0.24 7.52
C SER A 22 12.05 0.14 9.04
N THR A 23 13.20 -0.18 9.63
CA THR A 23 13.33 -0.41 11.08
C THR A 23 14.50 0.40 11.62
N ILE A 24 14.27 1.08 12.74
CA ILE A 24 15.30 1.80 13.50
C ILE A 24 15.34 1.19 14.90
N ARG A 25 16.44 0.52 15.27
CA ARG A 25 16.62 0.04 16.65
C ARG A 25 16.96 1.21 17.58
N THR A 26 16.13 1.40 18.59
CA THR A 26 16.30 2.45 19.62
C THR A 26 17.04 1.92 20.85
N SER A 27 16.96 0.61 21.12
CA SER A 27 17.78 -0.09 22.12
C SER A 27 17.98 -1.55 21.69
N ALA A 28 18.60 -2.37 22.56
CA ALA A 28 18.70 -3.81 22.33
C ALA A 28 17.30 -4.47 22.21
N ASP A 29 16.35 -4.03 23.05
CA ASP A 29 15.00 -4.59 23.19
C ASP A 29 13.91 -3.69 22.61
N THR A 30 14.22 -2.53 22.03
CA THR A 30 13.21 -1.63 21.42
C THR A 30 13.58 -1.20 20.02
N ALA A 31 12.55 -1.03 19.18
CA ALA A 31 12.71 -0.53 17.82
C ALA A 31 11.50 0.32 17.40
N ILE A 32 11.72 1.23 16.45
CA ILE A 32 10.68 1.95 15.74
C ILE A 32 10.59 1.35 14.33
N ILE A 33 9.40 0.90 13.96
CA ILE A 33 9.09 0.33 12.66
C ILE A 33 8.30 1.34 11.88
N GLN A 34 8.77 1.72 10.70
CA GLN A 34 8.03 2.60 9.80
C GLN A 34 7.57 1.80 8.59
N SER A 35 6.33 2.01 8.16
CA SER A 35 5.83 1.46 6.91
C SER A 35 5.10 2.52 6.12
N SER A 36 5.26 2.46 4.80
CA SER A 36 4.47 3.23 3.85
C SER A 36 3.81 2.26 2.88
N ALA A 37 2.54 2.46 2.59
CA ALA A 37 1.80 1.68 1.62
C ALA A 37 1.06 2.57 0.63
N ALA A 38 0.99 2.12 -0.62
CA ALA A 38 0.26 2.79 -1.69
C ALA A 38 -1.23 2.96 -1.33
N PRO A 39 -1.96 3.92 -1.94
CA PRO A 39 -3.36 4.18 -1.63
C PRO A 39 -4.25 2.94 -1.73
N VAL A 40 -3.96 2.05 -2.68
CA VAL A 40 -4.69 0.78 -2.88
C VAL A 40 -4.62 -0.18 -1.69
N CYS A 41 -3.60 -0.05 -0.83
CA CYS A 41 -3.39 -0.91 0.32
C CYS A 41 -4.18 -0.48 1.56
N GLY A 42 -4.66 0.77 1.59
CA GLY A 42 -5.33 1.33 2.75
C GLY A 42 -4.45 1.44 4.00
N GLY A 43 -4.99 2.06 5.05
CA GLY A 43 -4.32 2.15 6.34
C GLY A 43 -4.07 0.79 7.00
N ILE A 44 -4.98 -0.16 6.79
CA ILE A 44 -4.85 -1.53 7.33
C ILE A 44 -3.68 -2.27 6.68
N GLY A 45 -3.48 -2.12 5.37
CA GLY A 45 -2.34 -2.72 4.67
C GLY A 45 -1.01 -2.19 5.21
N ALA A 46 -0.91 -0.87 5.42
CA ALA A 46 0.27 -0.27 6.06
C ALA A 46 0.47 -0.83 7.49
N ALA A 47 -0.58 -0.90 8.30
CA ALA A 47 -0.48 -1.43 9.67
C ALA A 47 -0.01 -2.90 9.68
N LYS A 48 -0.53 -3.72 8.76
CA LYS A 48 -0.12 -5.13 8.62
C LYS A 48 1.35 -5.26 8.18
N VAL A 49 1.80 -4.41 7.26
CA VAL A 49 3.20 -4.33 6.83
C VAL A 49 4.10 -3.98 8.02
N ALA A 50 3.75 -2.95 8.79
CA ALA A 50 4.48 -2.56 9.99
C ALA A 50 4.51 -3.69 11.03
N GLN A 51 3.39 -4.35 11.28
CA GLN A 51 3.31 -5.46 12.24
C GLN A 51 4.19 -6.66 11.82
N LYS A 52 4.17 -7.03 10.54
CA LYS A 52 5.05 -8.10 10.03
C LYS A 52 6.51 -7.69 10.10
N GLN A 53 6.84 -6.43 9.78
CA GLN A 53 8.20 -5.94 9.91
C GLN A 53 8.67 -5.94 11.37
N ALA A 54 7.81 -5.60 12.32
CA ALA A 54 8.09 -5.71 13.75
C ALA A 54 8.43 -7.16 14.14
N ALA A 55 7.65 -8.13 13.67
CA ALA A 55 7.89 -9.54 13.94
C ALA A 55 9.22 -10.03 13.30
N ILE A 56 9.52 -9.60 12.07
CA ILE A 56 10.80 -9.89 11.42
C ILE A 56 11.97 -9.35 12.23
N GLU A 57 11.91 -8.07 12.64
CA GLU A 57 12.98 -7.47 13.45
C GLU A 57 13.13 -8.18 14.80
N THR A 58 12.03 -8.53 15.45
CA THR A 58 12.03 -9.25 16.72
C THR A 58 12.84 -10.55 16.62
N LEU A 59 12.57 -11.34 15.58
CA LEU A 59 13.29 -12.59 15.35
C LEU A 59 14.76 -12.36 14.94
N LYS A 60 15.04 -11.34 14.12
CA LYS A 60 16.41 -10.98 13.72
C LYS A 60 17.26 -10.50 14.91
N ALA A 61 16.63 -9.82 15.86
CA ALA A 61 17.28 -9.35 17.09
C ALA A 61 17.49 -10.46 18.13
N GLY A 62 16.98 -11.68 17.88
CA GLY A 62 17.14 -12.83 18.78
C GLY A 62 16.11 -12.87 19.92
N TYR A 63 14.96 -12.24 19.72
CA TYR A 63 13.80 -12.28 20.60
C TYR A 63 12.68 -13.12 19.97
N ASP A 64 11.68 -13.48 20.78
CA ASP A 64 10.61 -14.40 20.36
C ASP A 64 9.26 -13.69 20.24
N ARG A 65 9.05 -12.65 21.06
CA ARG A 65 7.77 -11.94 21.19
C ARG A 65 7.97 -10.44 21.20
N TYR A 66 6.93 -9.69 20.91
CA TYR A 66 6.95 -8.24 20.97
C TYR A 66 5.62 -7.66 21.45
N ILE A 67 5.67 -6.43 21.95
CA ILE A 67 4.51 -5.59 22.27
C ILE A 67 4.66 -4.30 21.47
N ILE A 68 3.57 -3.85 20.87
CA ILE A 68 3.48 -2.50 20.30
C ILE A 68 3.24 -1.54 21.46
N ALA A 69 4.24 -0.74 21.79
CA ALA A 69 4.21 0.22 22.89
C ALA A 69 3.57 1.54 22.47
N ASP A 70 3.75 1.94 21.20
CA ASP A 70 3.14 3.13 20.63
C ASP A 70 2.90 2.95 19.13
N ALA A 71 1.93 3.68 18.59
CA ALA A 71 1.55 3.63 17.18
C ALA A 71 1.09 5.01 16.68
N VAL A 72 1.69 5.46 15.58
CA VAL A 72 1.31 6.69 14.89
C VAL A 72 0.91 6.36 13.46
N ALA A 73 -0.22 6.91 13.02
CA ALA A 73 -0.75 6.76 11.68
C ALA A 73 -0.79 8.11 10.96
N SER A 74 -0.43 8.13 9.68
CA SER A 74 -0.61 9.29 8.80
C SER A 74 -1.20 8.87 7.46
N ASN A 75 -1.97 9.78 6.85
CA ASN A 75 -2.61 9.61 5.56
C ASN A 75 -2.49 10.91 4.77
N ASP A 76 -1.82 10.84 3.62
CA ASP A 76 -1.68 11.94 2.66
C ASP A 76 -2.27 11.58 1.29
N VAL A 77 -3.17 10.58 1.24
CA VAL A 77 -3.85 10.20 0.01
C VAL A 77 -4.69 11.37 -0.51
N SER A 78 -4.43 11.77 -1.76
CA SER A 78 -5.15 12.84 -2.43
C SER A 78 -5.58 12.41 -3.83
N VAL A 79 -6.64 13.06 -4.34
CA VAL A 79 -7.16 12.82 -5.68
C VAL A 79 -7.14 14.12 -6.45
N SER A 80 -6.42 14.13 -7.57
CA SER A 80 -6.37 15.27 -8.50
C SER A 80 -7.02 14.89 -9.81
N GLN A 81 -8.07 15.61 -10.20
CA GLN A 81 -8.71 15.42 -11.51
C GLN A 81 -7.96 16.22 -12.57
N LEU A 82 -7.57 15.56 -13.66
CA LEU A 82 -7.00 16.23 -14.82
C LEU A 82 -8.10 16.98 -15.61
N PRO A 83 -7.75 18.02 -16.38
CA PRO A 83 -8.71 18.75 -17.19
C PRO A 83 -9.55 17.84 -18.09
N GLY A 84 -10.86 18.08 -18.08
CA GLY A 84 -11.81 17.43 -18.98
C GLY A 84 -12.01 18.19 -20.29
N SER A 85 -12.94 17.73 -21.12
CA SER A 85 -13.35 18.42 -22.34
C SER A 85 -14.85 18.67 -22.37
N TYR A 86 -15.26 19.69 -23.12
CA TYR A 86 -16.66 19.97 -23.40
C TYR A 86 -16.91 19.66 -24.87
N GLN A 87 -17.87 18.80 -25.15
CA GLN A 87 -18.32 18.53 -26.50
C GLN A 87 -19.68 19.18 -26.70
N THR A 88 -19.74 20.18 -27.57
CA THR A 88 -20.98 20.85 -27.96
C THR A 88 -21.38 20.36 -29.35
N THR A 89 -22.53 19.73 -29.46
CA THR A 89 -23.14 19.39 -30.75
C THR A 89 -24.45 20.13 -30.87
N GLY A 90 -24.75 20.66 -32.04
CA GLY A 90 -25.99 21.38 -32.25
C GLY A 90 -26.45 21.28 -33.68
N THR A 91 -27.76 21.42 -33.86
CA THR A 91 -28.39 21.48 -35.17
C THR A 91 -28.99 22.87 -35.34
N ALA A 92 -28.67 23.49 -36.48
CA ALA A 92 -29.31 24.72 -36.94
C ALA A 92 -30.32 24.33 -38.03
N SER A 93 -31.57 24.75 -37.89
CA SER A 93 -32.59 24.63 -38.93
C SER A 93 -32.99 26.02 -39.40
N VAL A 94 -32.94 26.25 -40.71
CA VAL A 94 -33.25 27.54 -41.33
C VAL A 94 -34.43 27.35 -42.26
N TYR A 95 -35.51 28.12 -42.04
CA TYR A 95 -36.69 28.12 -42.90
C TYR A 95 -37.10 29.55 -43.21
N GLY A 96 -36.95 29.95 -44.48
CA GLY A 96 -37.17 31.34 -44.90
C GLY A 96 -36.22 32.29 -44.17
N ASN A 97 -36.78 33.29 -43.48
CA ASN A 97 -36.03 34.32 -42.74
C ASN A 97 -35.91 34.04 -41.23
N TYR A 98 -36.29 32.84 -40.76
CA TYR A 98 -36.20 32.41 -39.37
C TYR A 98 -35.25 31.21 -39.24
N GLY A 99 -34.34 31.28 -38.25
CA GLY A 99 -33.44 30.19 -37.90
C GLY A 99 -33.63 29.77 -36.45
N THR A 100 -33.73 28.47 -36.20
CA THR A 100 -33.71 27.90 -34.86
C THR A 100 -32.42 27.09 -34.67
N PHE A 101 -31.81 27.24 -33.50
CA PHE A 101 -30.59 26.54 -33.14
C PHE A 101 -30.82 25.79 -31.85
N GLN A 102 -30.56 24.49 -31.84
CA GLN A 102 -30.57 23.68 -30.65
C GLN A 102 -29.21 23.03 -30.47
N SER A 103 -28.54 23.34 -29.36
CA SER A 103 -27.27 22.74 -28.96
C SER A 103 -27.41 21.91 -27.70
N ASN A 104 -26.68 20.81 -27.64
CA ASN A 104 -26.41 20.02 -26.46
C ASN A 104 -24.91 20.11 -26.14
N THR A 105 -24.58 20.53 -24.93
CA THR A 105 -23.19 20.53 -24.44
C THR A 105 -23.05 19.41 -23.42
N ARG A 106 -22.14 18.47 -23.67
CA ARG A 106 -21.78 17.38 -22.74
C ARG A 106 -20.39 17.63 -22.17
N TYR A 107 -20.30 17.65 -20.84
CA TYR A 107 -19.03 17.64 -20.14
C TYR A 107 -18.48 16.20 -20.06
N ILE A 108 -17.24 16.02 -20.48
CA ILE A 108 -16.48 14.77 -20.35
C ILE A 108 -15.38 15.03 -19.33
N PRO A 109 -15.51 14.52 -18.09
CA PRO A 109 -14.49 14.71 -17.07
C PRO A 109 -13.17 14.04 -17.48
N GLY A 110 -12.06 14.70 -17.16
CA GLY A 110 -10.74 14.12 -17.33
C GLY A 110 -10.47 13.00 -16.32
N PRO A 111 -9.44 12.17 -16.55
CA PRO A 111 -9.07 11.10 -15.62
C PRO A 111 -8.62 11.66 -14.27
N SER A 112 -8.84 10.90 -13.20
CA SER A 112 -8.35 11.21 -11.86
C SER A 112 -7.03 10.51 -11.58
N ILE A 113 -6.08 11.24 -10.98
CA ILE A 113 -4.83 10.69 -10.44
C ILE A 113 -4.98 10.60 -8.92
N VAL A 114 -4.72 9.41 -8.37
CA VAL A 114 -4.61 9.21 -6.92
C VAL A 114 -3.13 9.19 -6.55
N SER A 115 -2.74 10.05 -5.62
CA SER A 115 -1.36 10.17 -5.13
C SER A 115 -1.31 10.11 -3.61
N GLY A 116 -0.10 10.02 -3.05
CA GLY A 116 0.12 9.85 -1.60
C GLY A 116 0.11 8.39 -1.17
N GLY A 117 -0.09 8.14 0.12
CA GLY A 117 -0.10 6.82 0.72
C GLY A 117 -0.57 6.80 2.17
N HIS A 118 -0.52 5.60 2.75
CA HIS A 118 -0.79 5.37 4.15
C HIS A 118 0.52 5.04 4.87
N HIS A 119 0.79 5.78 5.93
CA HIS A 119 2.04 5.65 6.69
C HIS A 119 1.73 5.21 8.11
N GLN A 120 2.55 4.33 8.66
CA GLN A 120 2.46 3.87 10.04
C GLN A 120 3.85 3.89 10.66
N ALA A 121 3.94 4.26 11.93
CA ALA A 121 5.12 4.12 12.75
C ALA A 121 4.74 3.41 14.05
N LEU A 122 5.39 2.29 14.35
CA LEU A 122 5.15 1.49 15.56
C LEU A 122 6.41 1.50 16.42
N ALA A 123 6.30 1.92 17.67
CA ALA A 123 7.32 1.64 18.66
C ALA A 123 7.05 0.25 19.24
N VAL A 124 8.04 -0.64 19.17
CA VAL A 124 7.92 -2.02 19.64
C VAL A 124 8.95 -2.31 20.71
N ARG A 125 8.52 -3.09 21.71
CA ARG A 125 9.39 -3.66 22.74
C ARG A 125 9.40 -5.18 22.60
N MET A 126 10.58 -5.74 22.53
CA MET A 126 10.86 -7.14 22.23
C MET A 126 11.18 -7.91 23.51
N PHE A 127 10.77 -9.17 23.54
CA PHE A 127 10.87 -10.04 24.69
C PHE A 127 11.32 -11.44 24.28
N LYS A 128 12.15 -12.05 25.12
CA LYS A 128 12.40 -13.49 25.06
C LYS A 128 11.25 -14.21 25.77
N ASP A 129 10.94 -15.44 25.36
CA ASP A 129 9.86 -16.21 25.99
C ASP A 129 10.04 -16.39 27.51
N THR A 130 11.29 -16.39 27.99
CA THR A 130 11.63 -16.57 29.40
C THR A 130 11.57 -15.28 30.23
N GLN A 131 11.34 -14.12 29.63
CA GLN A 131 11.35 -12.84 30.32
C GLN A 131 9.98 -12.50 30.98
N PRO A 132 9.98 -11.86 32.16
CA PRO A 132 8.75 -11.31 32.74
C PRO A 132 8.05 -10.35 31.76
N GLY A 133 6.74 -10.53 31.57
CA GLY A 133 5.93 -9.76 30.63
C GLY A 133 5.79 -10.37 29.23
N ALA A 134 6.56 -11.42 28.90
CA ALA A 134 6.43 -12.12 27.62
C ALA A 134 5.04 -12.75 27.41
N SER A 135 4.33 -13.11 28.49
CA SER A 135 2.96 -13.65 28.44
C SER A 135 1.93 -12.65 27.89
N GLN A 136 2.20 -11.35 27.98
CA GLN A 136 1.35 -10.29 27.41
C GLN A 136 1.79 -9.90 25.99
N ALA A 137 2.96 -10.37 25.54
CA ALA A 137 3.50 -10.08 24.23
C ALA A 137 2.93 -11.01 23.17
N VAL A 138 2.88 -10.56 21.91
CA VAL A 138 2.50 -11.37 20.75
C VAL A 138 3.71 -12.12 20.20
N SER A 139 3.51 -13.38 19.80
CA SER A 139 4.54 -14.20 19.18
C SER A 139 4.89 -13.66 17.79
N ALA A 140 6.18 -13.44 17.55
CA ALA A 140 6.66 -13.00 16.25
C ALA A 140 6.49 -14.10 15.19
N ARG A 141 6.68 -15.37 15.57
CA ARG A 141 6.50 -16.51 14.66
C ARG A 141 5.04 -16.68 14.26
N ASP A 142 4.12 -16.54 15.22
CA ASP A 142 2.68 -16.70 14.94
C ASP A 142 2.17 -15.55 14.07
N THR A 143 2.70 -14.34 14.25
CA THR A 143 2.39 -13.17 13.40
C THR A 143 2.80 -13.40 11.93
N LEU A 144 3.94 -14.03 11.71
CA LEU A 144 4.47 -14.30 10.36
C LEU A 144 3.92 -15.59 9.75
N GLY A 145 3.47 -16.54 10.56
CA GLY A 145 2.96 -17.82 10.10
C GLY A 145 4.06 -18.78 9.61
N PRO A 146 3.69 -19.86 8.89
CA PRO A 146 4.60 -20.96 8.53
C PRO A 146 5.85 -20.54 7.73
N ASP A 147 5.74 -19.47 6.93
CA ASP A 147 6.82 -18.97 6.08
C ASP A 147 7.73 -17.94 6.77
N TRP A 148 7.66 -17.83 8.10
CA TRP A 148 8.42 -16.83 8.87
C TRP A 148 9.92 -16.84 8.56
N GLN A 149 10.52 -18.02 8.35
CA GLN A 149 11.95 -18.15 8.02
C GLN A 149 12.31 -17.46 6.70
N LYS A 150 11.44 -17.58 5.70
CA LYS A 150 11.63 -16.94 4.39
C LYS A 150 11.51 -15.42 4.53
N MET A 151 10.52 -14.94 5.29
CA MET A 151 10.30 -13.51 5.52
C MET A 151 11.44 -12.88 6.31
N VAL A 152 11.94 -13.55 7.36
CA VAL A 152 13.09 -13.09 8.13
C VAL A 152 14.35 -13.00 7.27
N LYS A 153 14.57 -13.98 6.38
CA LYS A 153 15.70 -13.97 5.43
C LYS A 153 15.58 -12.85 4.40
N ALA A 154 14.36 -12.56 3.94
CA ALA A 154 14.10 -11.42 3.04
C ALA A 154 14.34 -10.07 3.75
N GLY A 155 14.01 -9.98 5.04
CA GLY A 155 14.34 -8.84 5.90
C GLY A 155 13.43 -7.60 5.75
N GLU A 156 12.55 -7.59 4.75
CA GLU A 156 11.64 -6.49 4.43
C GLU A 156 10.27 -7.01 3.99
N VAL A 157 9.22 -6.22 4.25
CA VAL A 157 7.85 -6.53 3.83
C VAL A 157 7.43 -5.53 2.76
N ARG A 158 7.23 -6.01 1.53
CA ARG A 158 6.89 -5.18 0.37
C ARG A 158 5.46 -5.30 -0.12
N THR A 159 4.68 -6.18 0.51
CA THR A 159 3.32 -6.54 0.12
C THR A 159 2.34 -6.15 1.21
N CYS A 160 1.17 -5.68 0.80
CA CYS A 160 0.10 -5.25 1.71
C CYS A 160 -0.68 -6.42 2.34
N SER A 161 -0.34 -7.66 1.96
CA SER A 161 -0.91 -8.91 2.46
C SER A 161 0.00 -9.60 3.45
#